data_AF-A0A2J6I716-F1
#
_entry.id   AF-A0A2J6I716-F1
#
_cell.length_a   1.000
_cell.length_b   1.000
_cell.length_c   1.000
_cell.angle_alpha   90.00
_cell.angle_beta   90.00
_cell.angle_gamma   90.00
#
_symmetry.space_group_name_H-M   'P 1'
#
loop_
_entity.id
_entity.type
_entity.pdbx_description
1 polymer ?
#
loop_
_entity_poly.entity_id
_entity_poly.type
_entity_poly.pdbx_seq_one_letter_code
_entity_poly.pdbx_strand_id
1 'polypeptide(L)'
;MNNFFVKVYTVHHIKGGGKEVASELGVSPYFANDYINAAKVFPAKKIERIISEIRDVDLKARGLGITDGTSYGPLKELVFNIIN
;
A
#
# COMPACT_ATOMS: atom_id res chain seq x y z
N MET A 1 -1.53 6.13 8.24
CA MET A 1 -1.91 5.83 6.85
C MET A 1 -0.79 5.02 6.21
N ASN A 2 -1.10 3.90 5.55
CA ASN A 2 -0.14 2.86 5.15
C ASN A 2 1.07 3.37 4.34
N ASN A 3 2.24 3.41 4.98
CA ASN A 3 3.46 3.99 4.42
C ASN A 3 4.06 3.15 3.27
N PHE A 4 3.86 1.83 3.30
CA PHE A 4 4.47 0.94 2.31
C PHE A 4 3.89 1.11 0.91
N PHE A 5 2.58 0.88 0.73
CA PHE A 5 1.94 0.96 -0.58
C PHE A 5 2.02 2.37 -1.18
N VAL A 6 1.95 3.41 -0.36
CA VAL A 6 2.18 4.79 -0.81
C VAL A 6 3.60 4.97 -1.34
N LYS A 7 4.63 4.47 -0.62
CA LYS A 7 6.02 4.51 -1.11
C LYS A 7 6.21 3.72 -2.39
N VAL A 8 5.63 2.52 -2.50
CA VAL A 8 5.68 1.72 -3.73
C VAL A 8 4.95 2.43 -4.89
N TYR A 9 3.83 3.11 -4.62
CA TYR A 9 3.13 3.93 -5.61
C TYR A 9 4.00 5.10 -6.09
N THR A 10 4.67 5.79 -5.18
CA THR A 10 5.58 6.89 -5.50
C THR A 10 6.72 6.44 -6.41
N VAL A 11 7.25 5.22 -6.25
CA VAL A 11 8.32 4.67 -7.10
C VAL A 11 7.95 4.68 -8.58
N HIS A 12 6.68 4.45 -8.94
CA HIS A 12 6.21 4.48 -10.34
C HIS A 12 6.37 5.86 -11.00
N HIS A 13 6.56 6.91 -10.20
CA HIS A 13 6.69 8.30 -10.66
C HIS A 13 8.13 8.83 -10.59
N ILE A 14 9.06 8.06 -10.00
CA ILE A 14 10.46 8.44 -9.86
C ILE A 14 11.22 8.02 -11.11
N LYS A 15 11.93 8.98 -11.71
CA LYS A 15 12.91 8.69 -12.77
C LYS A 15 14.27 8.49 -12.13
N GLY A 16 14.84 7.29 -12.21
CA GLY A 16 16.15 6.99 -11.65
C GLY A 16 16.27 5.59 -11.08
N GLY A 17 17.38 5.32 -10.41
CA GLY A 17 17.68 4.04 -9.75
C GLY A 17 17.51 4.10 -8.24
N GLY A 18 18.16 3.18 -7.53
CA GLY A 18 18.02 3.05 -6.08
C GLY A 18 18.40 4.30 -5.29
N LYS A 19 19.33 5.13 -5.78
CA LYS A 19 19.75 6.36 -5.09
C LYS A 19 18.65 7.43 -5.12
N GLU A 20 18.09 7.68 -6.30
CA GLU A 20 16.99 8.64 -6.49
C GLU A 20 15.76 8.17 -5.72
N VAL A 21 15.44 6.87 -5.79
CA VAL A 21 14.35 6.28 -5.03
C VAL A 21 14.55 6.40 -3.52
N ALA A 22 15.76 6.13 -3.00
CA ALA A 22 16.04 6.27 -1.57
C ALA A 22 15.79 7.70 -1.07
N SER A 23 16.28 8.68 -1.85
CA SER A 23 16.17 10.10 -1.54
C SER A 23 14.71 10.56 -1.52
N GLU A 24 13.96 10.28 -2.60
CA GLU A 24 12.56 10.69 -2.72
C GLU A 24 11.63 10.00 -1.71
N LEU A 25 11.91 8.73 -1.37
CA LEU A 25 11.11 8.00 -0.38
C LEU A 25 11.52 8.30 1.08
N GLY A 26 12.62 9.03 1.30
CA GLY A 26 13.19 9.27 2.63
C GLY A 26 13.55 7.96 3.35
N VAL A 27 14.11 6.99 2.62
CA VAL A 27 14.53 5.68 3.16
C VAL A 27 16.03 5.50 3.04
N SER A 28 16.59 4.60 3.85
CA SER A 28 17.99 4.22 3.70
C SER A 28 18.23 3.59 2.32
N PRO A 29 19.35 3.90 1.63
CA PRO A 29 19.67 3.36 0.31
C PRO A 29 19.61 1.84 0.21
N TYR A 30 19.87 1.13 1.32
CA TYR A 30 19.78 -0.33 1.39
C TYR A 30 18.38 -0.87 1.06
N PHE A 31 17.32 -0.13 1.38
CA PHE A 31 15.94 -0.56 1.18
C PHE A 31 15.35 -0.12 -0.16
N ALA A 32 16.04 0.74 -0.93
CA ALA A 32 15.48 1.29 -2.16
C ALA A 32 15.17 0.20 -3.19
N ASN A 33 16.02 -0.83 -3.27
CA ASN A 33 15.80 -1.96 -4.17
C ASN A 33 14.55 -2.77 -3.82
N ASP A 34 14.18 -2.85 -2.54
CA ASP A 34 12.96 -3.56 -2.12
C ASP A 34 11.71 -2.84 -2.64
N TYR A 35 11.68 -1.50 -2.56
CA TYR A 35 10.59 -0.70 -3.11
C TYR A 35 10.55 -0.73 -4.64
N ILE A 36 11.70 -0.73 -5.32
CA ILE A 36 11.80 -0.89 -6.78
C ILE A 36 11.28 -2.26 -7.21
N ASN A 37 11.65 -3.32 -6.51
CA ASN A 37 11.19 -4.67 -6.81
C ASN A 37 9.70 -4.83 -6.52
N ALA A 38 9.21 -4.27 -5.41
CA ALA A 38 7.78 -4.23 -5.12
C ALA A 38 6.99 -3.48 -6.20
N ALA A 39 7.49 -2.37 -6.73
CA ALA A 39 6.80 -1.62 -7.79
C ALA A 39 6.65 -2.44 -9.08
N LYS A 40 7.55 -3.40 -9.36
CA LYS A 40 7.41 -4.32 -10.49
C LYS A 40 6.30 -5.36 -10.27
N VAL A 41 6.10 -5.79 -9.03
CA VAL A 41 5.08 -6.79 -8.65
C VAL A 41 3.70 -6.14 -8.49
N PHE A 42 3.65 -4.89 -8.03
CA PHE A 42 2.42 -4.15 -7.76
C PHE A 42 2.28 -2.97 -8.74
N PRO A 43 1.54 -3.14 -9.86
CA PRO A 43 1.23 -2.04 -10.77
C PRO A 43 0.51 -0.90 -10.06
N ALA A 44 0.73 0.35 -10.48
CA ALA A 44 0.12 1.55 -9.88
C ALA A 44 -1.40 1.43 -9.67
N LYS A 45 -2.13 0.93 -10.67
CA LYS A 45 -3.59 0.70 -10.59
C LYS A 45 -4.00 -0.34 -9.53
N LYS A 46 -3.20 -1.38 -9.31
CA LYS A 46 -3.43 -2.36 -8.24
C LYS A 46 -3.25 -1.68 -6.87
N ILE A 47 -2.24 -0.83 -6.75
CA ILE A 47 -1.97 -0.09 -5.51
C ILE A 47 -3.07 0.91 -5.19
N GLU A 48 -3.58 1.66 -6.18
CA GLU A 48 -4.73 2.57 -5.98
C GLU A 48 -5.93 1.84 -5.37
N ARG A 49 -6.26 0.67 -5.93
CA ARG A 49 -7.35 -0.18 -5.39
C ARG A 49 -7.06 -0.62 -3.96
N ILE A 50 -5.86 -1.11 -3.68
CA ILE A 50 -5.45 -1.53 -2.33
C ILE A 50 -5.57 -0.38 -1.32
N ILE A 51 -5.13 0.84 -1.69
CA ILE A 51 -5.22 2.02 -0.81
C ILE A 51 -6.69 2.38 -0.52
N SER A 52 -7.56 2.31 -1.53
CA SER A 52 -9.00 2.54 -1.35
C SER A 52 -9.63 1.51 -0.42
N GLU A 53 -9.36 0.22 -0.63
CA GLU A 53 -9.89 -0.86 0.22
C GLU A 53 -9.40 -0.74 1.68
N ILE A 54 -8.11 -0.42 1.88
CA ILE A 54 -7.56 -0.11 3.19
C ILE A 54 -8.33 1.03 3.88
N ARG A 55 -8.62 2.11 3.13
CA ARG A 55 -9.33 3.28 3.66
C ARG A 55 -10.76 2.92 4.06
N ASP A 56 -11.45 2.14 3.24
CA ASP A 56 -12.82 1.68 3.52
C ASP A 56 -12.86 0.81 4.78
N VAL A 57 -11.89 -0.10 4.94
CA VAL A 57 -11.77 -0.93 6.15
C VAL A 57 -11.45 -0.08 7.38
N ASP A 58 -10.55 0.90 7.27
CA ASP A 58 -10.17 1.81 8.38
C ASP A 58 -11.32 2.75 8.78
N LEU A 59 -12.21 3.12 7.86
CA LEU A 59 -13.45 3.85 8.17
C LEU A 59 -14.45 2.96 8.91
N LYS A 60 -14.70 1.75 8.40
CA LYS A 60 -15.60 0.78 9.04
C LYS A 60 -15.11 0.42 10.45
N ALA A 61 -13.82 0.15 10.62
CA ALA A 61 -13.21 -0.22 11.90
C ALA A 61 -13.36 0.87 12.98
N ARG A 62 -13.51 2.14 12.58
CA ARG A 62 -13.77 3.27 13.50
C ARG A 62 -15.24 3.46 13.85
N GLY A 63 -16.10 2.51 13.52
CA GLY A 63 -17.53 2.54 13.83
C GLY A 63 -18.35 3.43 12.88
N LEU A 64 -17.72 4.04 11.87
CA LEU A 64 -18.42 4.76 10.82
C LEU A 64 -18.94 3.74 9.80
N GLY A 65 -20.20 3.34 9.97
CA GLY A 65 -20.91 2.47 9.03
C GLY A 65 -20.94 0.97 9.36
N ILE A 66 -20.92 0.58 10.65
CA ILE A 66 -21.10 -0.82 11.07
C ILE A 66 -22.43 -1.02 11.82
N THR A 67 -23.19 -2.05 11.39
CA THR A 67 -24.27 -2.68 12.16
C THR A 67 -23.79 -3.82 13.06
N ASP A 68 -22.67 -4.51 12.78
CA ASP A 68 -22.15 -5.61 13.63
C ASP A 68 -20.61 -5.57 13.84
N GLY A 69 -20.21 -5.19 15.05
CA GLY A 69 -18.84 -4.81 15.45
C GLY A 69 -17.84 -5.93 15.78
N THR A 70 -17.98 -7.14 15.23
CA THR A 70 -17.16 -8.30 15.66
C THR A 70 -16.55 -9.16 14.54
N SER A 71 -16.64 -8.77 13.27
CA SER A 71 -16.14 -9.63 12.18
C SER A 71 -14.72 -9.26 11.71
N TYR A 72 -13.77 -10.19 11.84
CA TYR A 72 -12.46 -10.18 11.16
C TYR A 72 -12.58 -10.33 9.62
N GLY A 73 -13.80 -10.47 9.08
CA GLY A 73 -14.08 -10.67 7.65
C GLY A 73 -13.48 -9.61 6.71
N PRO A 74 -13.67 -8.28 6.96
CA PRO A 74 -13.17 -7.24 6.07
C PRO A 74 -11.64 -7.20 5.98
N LEU A 75 -10.95 -7.52 7.07
CA LEU A 75 -9.49 -7.60 7.09
C LEU A 75 -8.99 -8.81 6.29
N LYS A 76 -9.71 -9.94 6.37
CA LYS A 76 -9.40 -11.15 5.61
C LYS A 76 -9.62 -10.96 4.10
N GLU A 77 -10.71 -10.29 3.72
CA GLU A 77 -10.98 -9.94 2.32
C GLU A 77 -9.91 -8.99 1.76
N LEU A 78 -9.50 -7.98 2.55
CA LEU A 78 -8.43 -7.07 2.16
C LEU A 78 -7.11 -7.81 1.88
N VAL A 79 -6.72 -8.73 2.77
CA VAL A 79 -5.50 -9.55 2.56
C VAL A 79 -5.63 -10.40 1.29
N PHE A 80 -6.80 -11.00 1.05
CA PHE A 80 -7.05 -11.78 -0.15
C PHE A 80 -6.94 -10.95 -1.44
N ASN A 81 -7.46 -9.72 -1.44
CA ASN A 81 -7.39 -8.81 -2.59
C ASN A 81 -5.99 -8.25 -2.84
N ILE A 82 -5.15 -8.13 -1.80
CA ILE A 82 -3.75 -7.73 -1.95
C ILE A 82 -2.93 -8.85 -2.59
N ILE A 83 -3.18 -10.11 -2.19
CA ILE A 83 -2.44 -11.29 -2.64
C ILE A 83 -2.83 -11.72 -4.06
N ASN A 84 -4.13 -11.74 -4.39
CA ASN A 84 -4.63 -12.12 -5.72
C ASN A 84 -4.64 -10.94 -6.69
#